data_AF-A0ABD3ZE00-F1
#
_entry.id   AF-A0ABD3ZE00-F1
#
_cell.length_a   1.000
_cell.length_b   1.000
_cell.length_c   1.000
_cell.angle_alpha   90.00
_cell.angle_beta   90.00
_cell.angle_gamma   90.00
#
_symmetry.space_group_name_H-M   'P 1'
#
loop_
_entity.id
_entity.type
_entity.pdbx_description
1 polymer ?
#
loop_
_entity_poly.entity_id
_entity_poly.type
_entity_poly.pdbx_seq_one_letter_code
_entity_poly.pdbx_strand_id
1 'polypeptide(L)' 'MQGTIRYYGYADETSPEVIETLTIEAGQFGVFPPEKWHRIEALSEDTVFNVDFYVDPNILLEE' A
#
# COMPACT_ATOMS: atom_id res chain seq x y z
N MET A 1 16.14 -0.46 -0.61
CA MET A 1 14.97 0.42 -0.64
C MET A 1 15.43 1.85 -0.42
N GLN A 2 14.96 2.78 -1.25
CA GLN A 2 15.32 4.20 -1.18
C GLN A 2 14.16 5.09 -1.64
N GLY A 3 14.23 6.37 -1.31
CA GLY A 3 13.17 7.34 -1.62
C GLY A 3 12.00 7.26 -0.65
N THR A 4 10.87 7.83 -1.07
CA THR A 4 9.68 7.96 -0.23
C THR A 4 8.45 7.66 -1.08
N ILE A 5 7.52 6.87 -0.55
CA ILE A 5 6.23 6.63 -1.19
C ILE A 5 5.09 7.28 -0.40
N ARG A 6 3.99 7.58 -1.10
CA ARG A 6 2.73 7.95 -0.49
C ARG A 6 1.62 6.98 -0.87
N TYR A 7 0.95 6.47 0.15
CA TYR A 7 -0.29 5.72 0.04
C TYR A 7 -1.48 6.70 0.04
N TYR A 8 -2.46 6.43 -0.82
CA TYR A 8 -3.75 7.11 -0.83
C TYR A 8 -4.86 6.06 -0.83
N GLY A 9 -5.71 6.08 0.20
CA GLY A 9 -6.87 5.20 0.34
C GLY A 9 -8.17 5.89 -0.05
N TYR A 10 -9.08 5.12 -0.64
CA TYR A 10 -10.39 5.56 -1.13
C TYR A 10 -11.52 4.82 -0.41
N ALA A 11 -12.73 5.37 -0.45
CA ALA A 11 -13.91 4.72 0.11
C ALA A 11 -14.33 3.50 -0.73
N ASP A 12 -14.30 3.63 -2.07
CA ASP A 12 -14.63 2.59 -3.05
C ASP A 12 -13.93 2.84 -4.40
N GLU A 13 -14.19 1.97 -5.38
CA GLU A 13 -13.62 1.99 -6.74
C GLU A 13 -13.85 3.30 -7.49
N THR A 14 -14.99 3.95 -7.25
CA THR A 14 -15.46 5.10 -8.04
C THR A 14 -15.26 6.43 -7.33
N SER A 15 -14.89 6.39 -6.05
CA SER A 15 -14.70 7.56 -5.22
C SER A 15 -13.52 8.41 -5.70
N PRO A 16 -13.75 9.67 -6.09
CA PRO A 16 -12.67 10.55 -6.55
C PRO A 16 -11.83 11.10 -5.39
N GLU A 17 -12.37 11.08 -4.17
CA GLU A 17 -11.75 11.69 -3.00
C GLU A 17 -10.91 10.68 -2.21
N VAL A 18 -9.70 11.11 -1.84
CA VAL A 18 -8.84 10.37 -0.93
C VAL A 18 -9.32 10.60 0.49
N ILE A 19 -9.57 9.51 1.22
CA ILE A 19 -10.03 9.55 2.62
C ILE A 19 -8.90 9.24 3.62
N GLU A 20 -7.80 8.68 3.16
CA GLU A 20 -6.67 8.28 4.00
C GLU A 20 -5.34 8.48 3.27
N THR A 21 -4.32 8.98 3.96
CA THR A 21 -2.97 9.11 3.42
C THR A 21 -1.93 8.66 4.42
N LEU A 22 -0.86 8.04 3.92
CA LEU A 22 0.30 7.65 4.72
C LEU A 22 1.56 7.90 3.90
N THR A 23 2.56 8.57 4.49
CA THR A 23 3.89 8.73 3.89
C THR A 23 4.83 7.70 4.51
N ILE A 24 5.59 6.99 3.67
CA ILE A 24 6.52 5.93 4.09
C ILE A 24 7.90 6.29 3.55
N GLU A 25 8.82 6.61 4.45
CA GLU A 25 10.20 6.98 4.15
C GLU A 25 11.10 5.75 4.01
N ALA A 26 12.28 5.93 3.41
CA ALA A 26 13.27 4.87 3.28
C ALA A 26 13.61 4.24 4.64
N GLY A 27 13.55 2.91 4.70
CA GLY A 27 13.77 2.14 5.94
C GLY A 27 12.51 1.90 6.77
N GLN A 28 11.36 2.48 6.38
CA GLN A 28 10.05 2.19 6.96
C GLN A 28 9.25 1.22 6.07
N PHE A 29 8.21 0.62 6.64
CA PHE A 29 7.21 -0.15 5.92
C PHE A 29 5.80 0.17 6.44
N GLY A 30 4.79 -0.03 5.60
CA GLY A 30 3.38 0.07 5.96
C GLY A 30 2.64 -1.20 5.58
N VAL A 31 1.65 -1.59 6.38
CA VAL A 31 0.75 -2.71 6.08
C VAL A 31 -0.59 -2.11 5.69
N PHE A 32 -1.08 -2.46 4.50
CA PHE A 32 -2.34 -1.93 3.98
C PHE A 32 -3.49 -2.89 4.28
N PRO A 33 -4.68 -2.37 4.64
CA PRO A 33 -5.84 -3.22 4.87
C PRO A 33 -6.21 -4.02 3.61
N PRO A 34 -6.56 -5.31 3.74
CA PRO A 34 -7.08 -6.09 2.62
C PRO A 34 -8.41 -5.48 2.11
N GLU A 35 -8.70 -5.71 0.82
CA GLU A 35 -9.97 -5.29 0.17
C GLU A 35 -10.27 -3.78 0.21
N LYS A 36 -9.28 -2.93 0.46
CA LYS A 36 -9.42 -1.47 0.42
C LYS A 36 -8.87 -0.89 -0.87
N TRP A 37 -9.65 -0.05 -1.56
CA TRP A 37 -9.22 0.66 -2.75
C TRP A 37 -8.11 1.68 -2.43
N HIS A 38 -7.01 1.63 -3.18
CA HIS A 38 -5.87 2.51 -2.95
C HIS A 38 -4.97 2.68 -4.19
N ARG A 39 -4.11 3.71 -4.14
CA ARG A 39 -2.96 3.86 -5.05
C ARG A 39 -1.69 4.19 -4.28
N ILE A 40 -0.55 3.90 -4.88
CA ILE A 40 0.77 4.27 -4.37
C ILE A 40 1.42 5.25 -5.35
N GLU A 41 2.06 6.28 -4.82
CA GLU A 41 2.82 7.26 -5.59
C GLU A 41 4.27 7.29 -5.09
N ALA A 42 5.22 7.12 -6.01
CA ALA A 42 6.62 7.42 -5.77
C ALA A 42 6.80 8.94 -5.73
N LEU A 43 7.37 9.47 -4.64
CA LEU A 43 7.54 10.92 -4.47
C LEU A 43 8.83 11.47 -5.11
N SER A 44 9.67 10.58 -5.65
CA SER A 44 10.87 10.93 -6.42
C SER A 44 11.13 9.91 -7.52
N GLU A 45 11.81 10.32 -8.60
CA GLU A 45 12.12 9.45 -9.75
C GLU A 45 13.03 8.27 -9.39
N ASP A 46 13.84 8.42 -8.35
CA ASP A 46 14.77 7.41 -7.86
C ASP A 46 14.17 6.51 -6.77
N THR A 47 12.90 6.67 -6.41
CA THR A 47 12.24 5.84 -5.40
C THR A 47 12.17 4.38 -5.84
N VAL A 48 12.65 3.47 -5.00
CA VAL A 48 12.63 2.01 -5.23
C VAL A 48 12.08 1.32 -3.98
N PHE A 49 10.98 0.59 -4.15
CA PHE A 49 10.30 -0.19 -3.12
C PHE A 49 9.89 -1.59 -3.62
N ASN A 50 9.60 -2.52 -2.71
CA ASN A 50 8.98 -3.82 -3.01
C ASN A 50 7.68 -3.98 -2.22
N VAL A 51 6.91 -5.01 -2.56
CA VAL A 51 5.70 -5.40 -1.83
C VAL A 51 5.79 -6.89 -1.52
N ASP A 52 5.55 -7.23 -0.26
CA ASP A 52 5.46 -8.60 0.21
C ASP A 52 4.00 -8.89 0.61
N PHE A 53 3.42 -9.96 0.07
CA PHE A 53 2.05 -10.37 0.34
C PHE A 53 2.02 -11.49 1.38
N TYR A 54 1.22 -11.30 2.42
CA TYR A 54 1.03 -12.26 3.51
C TYR A 54 -0.42 -12.75 3.49
N VAL A 55 -0.62 -14.03 3.80
CA VAL A 55 -1.93 -14.69 3.81
C VAL A 55 -2.07 -15.46 5.11
N ASP A 56 -3.27 -15.48 5.70
CA ASP A 56 -3.55 -16.33 6.86
C ASP A 56 -3.34 -17.81 6.49
N PRO A 57 -2.59 -18.59 7.30
CA PRO A 57 -2.35 -19.99 7.03
C PRO A 57 -3.63 -20.81 6.80
N ASN A 58 -4.75 -20.47 7.45
CA ASN A 58 -6.00 -21.19 7.25
C ASN A 58 -6.54 -20.99 5.83
N ILE A 59 -6.39 -19.78 5.25
CA ILE A 59 -6.78 -19.50 3.86
C ILE A 59 -5.88 -20.26 2.87
N LEU A 60 -4.60 -20.42 3.20
CA LEU A 60 -3.65 -21.17 2.34
C LEU A 60 -3.87 -22.69 2.36
N LEU A 61 -4.54 -23.20 3.40
CA LEU A 61 -4.73 -24.63 3.64
C LEU A 61 -6.16 -25.11 3.33
N GLU A 62 -7.08 -24.21 2.96
CA GLU A 62 -8.39 -24.58 2.43
C GLU A 62 -8.23 -25.16 1.01
N GLU A 63 -8.69 -26.41 0.82
CA GLU A 63 -8.70 -27.15 -0.47
C GLU A 63 -9.82 -26.72 -1.42
#